data_AF-A0A1U7VQS9-F1
#
_entry.id   AF-A0A1U7VQS9-F1
#
_cell.length_a   1.000
_cell.length_b   1.000
_cell.length_c   1.000
_cell.angle_alpha   90.00
_cell.angle_beta   90.00
_cell.angle_gamma   90.00
#
_symmetry.space_group_name_H-M   'P 1'
#
loop_
_entity.id
_entity.type
_entity.pdbx_description
1 polymer ?
#
loop_
_entity_poly.entity_id
_entity_poly.type
_entity_poly.pdbx_seq_one_letter_code
_entity_poly.pdbx_strand_id
1 'polypeptide(L)'
;MAKVFFVLLHITALLLSVQQFGDGKKVMMEYIGATGKPITFDDVPIDEGIDFHFILSFAIDADHLGNPQNGTFSPYWASNLTLDSVASIKSKYPNVKALPSLSGWSHYKKVRIR
;
A
#
# COMPACT_ATOMS: atom_id res chain seq x y z
N MET A 1 21.90 -46.26 12.59
CA MET A 1 20.68 -46.17 11.76
C MET A 1 19.76 -45.02 12.22
N ALA A 2 19.15 -45.08 13.41
CA ALA A 2 18.18 -44.06 13.85
C ALA A 2 18.74 -42.62 13.91
N LYS A 3 19.98 -42.44 14.38
CA LYS A 3 20.63 -41.12 14.51
C LYS A 3 20.84 -40.40 13.18
N VAL A 4 21.17 -41.15 12.12
CA VAL A 4 21.33 -40.63 10.75
C VAL A 4 19.96 -40.22 10.19
N PHE A 5 18.93 -41.01 10.48
CA PHE A 5 17.56 -40.72 10.07
C PHE A 5 17.03 -39.43 10.71
N PHE A 6 17.29 -39.21 12.00
CA PHE A 6 16.94 -37.97 12.68
C PHE A 6 17.68 -36.77 12.10
N VAL A 7 18.98 -36.85 11.85
CA VAL A 7 19.74 -35.75 11.23
C VAL A 7 19.19 -35.42 9.85
N LEU A 8 18.88 -36.43 9.03
CA LEU A 8 18.31 -36.22 7.70
C LEU A 8 16.92 -35.56 7.75
N LEU A 9 16.11 -35.90 8.75
CA LEU A 9 14.79 -35.34 9.00
C LEU A 9 14.86 -33.85 9.41
N HIS A 10 15.86 -33.47 10.21
CA HIS A 10 16.08 -32.08 10.60
C HIS A 10 16.64 -31.25 9.43
N ILE A 11 17.51 -31.83 8.59
CA ILE A 11 18.02 -31.15 7.39
C ILE A 11 16.90 -30.93 6.38
N THR A 12 15.99 -31.88 6.20
CA THR A 12 14.81 -31.70 5.31
C THR A 12 13.82 -30.69 5.87
N ALA A 13 13.53 -30.71 7.17
CA ALA A 13 12.69 -29.69 7.81
C ALA A 13 13.31 -28.27 7.69
N LEU A 14 14.63 -28.16 7.84
CA LEU A 14 15.35 -26.89 7.65
C LEU A 14 15.29 -26.43 6.19
N LEU A 15 15.52 -27.32 5.20
CA LEU A 15 15.42 -26.99 3.78
C LEU A 15 14.00 -26.57 3.35
N LEU A 16 12.97 -27.18 3.93
CA LEU A 16 11.57 -26.78 3.70
C LEU A 16 11.21 -25.44 4.35
N SER A 17 11.90 -25.03 5.41
CA SER A 17 11.72 -23.71 6.04
C SER A 17 12.38 -22.56 5.26
N VAL A 18 13.24 -22.86 4.28
CA VAL A 18 13.86 -21.89 3.36
C VAL A 18 13.05 -21.74 2.07
N GLN A 19 11.73 -21.94 2.13
CA GLN A 19 10.86 -21.45 1.06
C GLN A 19 10.91 -19.92 1.06
N GLN A 20 11.42 -19.37 -0.03
CA GLN A 20 11.57 -17.94 -0.31
C GLN A 20 10.42 -17.10 0.25
N PHE A 21 10.75 -16.10 1.07
CA PHE A 21 9.83 -15.00 1.34
C PHE A 21 9.63 -14.20 0.05
N GLY A 22 8.41 -14.23 -0.48
CA GLY A 22 7.98 -13.51 -1.68
C GLY A 22 7.86 -14.41 -2.90
N ASP A 23 6.80 -14.22 -3.68
CA ASP A 23 6.48 -14.97 -4.90
C ASP A 23 7.40 -14.65 -6.09
N GLY A 24 8.50 -13.91 -5.85
CA GLY A 24 9.43 -13.45 -6.86
C GLY A 24 8.90 -12.34 -7.76
N LYS A 25 7.66 -11.85 -7.54
CA LYS A 25 7.13 -10.74 -8.33
C LYS A 25 7.74 -9.42 -7.89
N LYS A 26 7.99 -8.57 -8.88
CA LYS A 26 8.39 -7.19 -8.65
C LYS A 26 7.18 -6.44 -8.06
N VAL A 27 7.45 -5.50 -7.15
CA VAL A 27 6.43 -4.66 -6.55
C VAL A 27 6.69 -3.22 -6.97
N MET A 28 5.64 -2.53 -7.42
CA MET A 28 5.63 -1.08 -7.64
C MET A 28 4.61 -0.45 -6.70
N MET A 29 4.96 0.68 -6.09
CA MET A 29 4.06 1.42 -5.22
C MET A 29 3.96 2.87 -5.67
N GLU A 30 2.75 3.35 -5.92
CA GLU A 30 2.49 4.71 -6.41
C GLU A 30 1.67 5.50 -5.38
N TYR A 31 2.24 6.59 -4.87
CA TYR A 31 1.53 7.55 -4.02
C TYR A 31 0.57 8.40 -4.86
N ILE A 32 -0.70 8.49 -4.44
CA ILE A 32 -1.73 9.21 -5.20
C ILE A 32 -2.65 10.04 -4.28
N GLY A 33 -3.10 11.20 -4.77
CA GLY A 33 -4.16 12.00 -4.15
C GLY A 33 -3.72 13.09 -3.15
N ALA A 34 -2.44 13.19 -2.79
CA ALA A 34 -1.95 14.12 -1.75
C ALA A 34 -2.13 15.62 -2.06
N THR A 35 -2.22 15.99 -3.34
CA THR A 35 -2.18 17.41 -3.75
C THR A 35 -3.54 18.10 -3.71
N GLY A 36 -4.63 17.36 -3.46
CA GLY A 36 -6.00 17.85 -3.57
C GLY A 36 -6.46 18.15 -4.99
N LYS A 37 -5.60 17.98 -6.00
CA LYS A 37 -6.00 18.07 -7.41
C LYS A 37 -6.77 16.81 -7.82
N PRO A 38 -7.79 16.91 -8.68
CA PRO A 38 -8.46 15.74 -9.22
C PRO A 38 -7.47 14.81 -9.93
N ILE A 39 -7.46 13.54 -9.53
CA ILE A 39 -6.73 12.43 -10.18
C ILE A 39 -7.50 11.12 -10.00
N THR A 40 -7.56 10.29 -11.03
CA THR A 40 -8.23 8.98 -10.99
C THR A 40 -7.20 7.85 -11.11
N PHE A 41 -7.59 6.62 -10.78
CA PHE A 41 -6.69 5.47 -10.93
C PHE A 41 -6.35 5.17 -12.40
N ASP A 42 -7.24 5.48 -13.33
CA ASP A 42 -7.02 5.29 -14.77
C ASP A 42 -5.98 6.26 -15.36
N ASP A 43 -5.63 7.33 -14.65
CA ASP A 43 -4.59 8.28 -15.06
C ASP A 43 -3.17 7.72 -14.86
N VAL A 44 -3.02 6.60 -14.14
CA VAL A 44 -1.74 5.97 -13.83
C VAL A 44 -1.56 4.70 -14.66
N PRO A 45 -0.46 4.56 -15.43
CA PRO A 45 -0.17 3.32 -16.16
C PRO A 45 0.07 2.15 -15.20
N ILE A 46 -0.66 1.05 -15.40
CA ILE A 46 -0.55 -0.18 -14.60
C ILE A 46 0.08 -1.27 -15.47
N ASP A 47 1.16 -1.87 -14.96
CA ASP A 47 1.75 -3.09 -15.52
C ASP A 47 1.14 -4.31 -14.81
N GLU A 48 0.48 -5.19 -15.56
CA GLU A 48 -0.15 -6.41 -15.05
C GLU A 48 0.86 -7.50 -14.66
N GLY A 49 2.11 -7.39 -15.10
CA GLY A 49 3.21 -8.32 -14.81
C GLY A 49 3.83 -8.15 -13.42
N ILE A 50 3.39 -7.17 -12.64
CA ILE A 50 3.93 -6.83 -11.31
C ILE A 50 2.82 -6.71 -10.26
N ASP A 51 3.19 -6.79 -8.99
CA ASP A 51 2.29 -6.45 -7.88
C ASP A 51 2.21 -4.92 -7.74
N PHE A 52 1.06 -4.34 -8.11
CA PHE A 52 0.91 -2.88 -8.21
C PHE A 52 0.12 -2.33 -7.02
N HIS A 53 0.72 -1.44 -6.24
CA HIS A 53 0.10 -0.92 -5.02
C HIS A 53 -0.14 0.60 -5.14
N PHE A 54 -1.39 1.03 -5.13
CA PHE A 54 -1.73 2.43 -4.90
C PHE A 54 -1.64 2.76 -3.41
N ILE A 55 -1.00 3.89 -3.09
CA ILE A 55 -0.92 4.44 -1.74
C ILE A 55 -1.72 5.76 -1.70
N LEU A 56 -2.95 5.69 -1.18
CA LEU A 56 -3.84 6.84 -1.04
C LEU A 56 -3.31 7.78 0.04
N SER A 57 -3.09 9.03 -0.32
CA SER A 57 -2.35 9.99 0.50
C SER A 57 -3.23 11.19 0.85
N PHE A 58 -3.69 11.38 2.08
CA PHE A 58 -3.40 10.61 3.31
C PHE A 58 -4.67 10.40 4.14
N ALA A 59 -4.66 9.40 5.03
CA ALA A 59 -5.55 9.35 6.18
C ALA A 59 -4.87 10.10 7.34
N ILE A 60 -5.54 11.07 7.95
CA ILE A 60 -4.94 11.94 8.98
C ILE A 60 -5.83 11.99 10.22
N ASP A 61 -5.24 11.86 11.39
CA ASP A 61 -5.90 11.96 12.70
C ASP A 61 -5.83 13.39 13.26
N ALA A 62 -6.17 14.37 12.43
CA ALA A 62 -6.27 15.76 12.84
C ALA A 62 -7.53 16.40 12.24
N ASP A 63 -8.14 17.35 12.96
CA ASP A 63 -9.22 18.19 12.43
C ASP A 63 -8.70 19.27 11.45
N HIS A 64 -9.60 20.08 10.88
CA HIS A 64 -9.23 21.15 9.94
C HIS A 64 -8.34 22.26 10.52
N LEU A 65 -8.23 22.34 11.85
CA LEU A 65 -7.37 23.29 12.56
C LEU A 65 -6.01 22.64 12.94
N GLY A 66 -5.83 21.36 12.67
CA GLY A 66 -4.64 20.59 13.01
C GLY A 66 -4.64 20.05 14.44
N ASN A 67 -5.78 20.05 15.14
CA ASN A 67 -5.87 19.45 16.47
C ASN A 67 -5.89 17.92 16.35
N PRO A 68 -5.07 17.17 17.13
CA PRO A 68 -5.07 15.72 17.11
C PRO A 68 -6.42 15.12 17.52
N GLN A 69 -6.84 14.07 16.80
CA GLN A 69 -8.10 13.36 16.99
C GLN A 69 -7.92 12.00 17.68
N ASN A 70 -6.80 11.83 18.40
CA ASN A 70 -6.48 10.65 19.20
C ASN A 70 -6.67 9.32 18.43
N GLY A 71 -6.09 9.22 17.24
CA GLY A 71 -6.16 8.02 16.40
C GLY A 71 -7.44 7.86 15.56
N THR A 72 -8.34 8.85 15.56
CA THR A 72 -9.49 8.86 14.63
C THR A 72 -9.06 9.46 13.30
N PHE A 73 -8.79 8.61 12.31
CA PHE A 73 -8.32 9.03 10.99
C PHE A 73 -9.46 9.40 10.04
N SER A 74 -9.28 10.50 9.31
CA SER A 74 -10.17 10.94 8.22
C SER A 74 -9.44 10.97 6.88
N PRO A 75 -10.13 10.76 5.75
CA PRO A 75 -9.52 10.81 4.42
C PRO A 75 -9.24 12.25 3.97
N TYR A 76 -8.02 12.51 3.50
CA TYR A 76 -7.58 13.82 2.98
C TYR A 76 -6.99 13.74 1.55
N TRP A 77 -7.11 12.59 0.89
CA TRP A 77 -6.75 12.44 -0.52
C TRP A 77 -7.80 13.03 -1.46
N ALA A 78 -7.48 13.11 -2.75
CA ALA A 78 -8.36 13.63 -3.80
C ALA A 78 -9.76 12.97 -3.80
N SER A 79 -10.81 13.78 -3.87
CA SER A 79 -12.21 13.34 -3.66
C SER A 79 -12.74 12.33 -4.67
N ASN A 80 -12.08 12.19 -5.82
CA ASN A 80 -12.40 11.21 -6.85
C ASN A 80 -11.80 9.80 -6.59
N LEU A 81 -10.97 9.64 -5.56
CA LEU A 81 -10.52 8.33 -5.08
C LEU A 81 -11.52 7.79 -4.03
N THR A 82 -12.70 7.38 -4.51
CA THR A 82 -13.82 6.85 -3.72
C THR A 82 -13.69 5.34 -3.50
N LEU A 83 -14.54 4.79 -2.62
CA LEU A 83 -14.64 3.34 -2.44
C LEU A 83 -15.01 2.62 -3.74
N ASP A 84 -15.91 3.20 -4.53
CA ASP A 84 -16.33 2.64 -5.82
C ASP A 84 -15.19 2.68 -6.85
N SER A 85 -14.39 3.75 -6.89
CA SER A 85 -13.25 3.80 -7.81
C SER A 85 -12.14 2.83 -7.41
N VAL A 86 -11.92 2.60 -6.10
CA VAL A 86 -11.04 1.54 -5.60
C VAL A 86 -11.56 0.15 -5.98
N ALA A 87 -12.87 -0.11 -5.83
CA ALA A 87 -13.47 -1.38 -6.22
C ALA A 87 -13.36 -1.61 -7.73
N SER A 88 -13.65 -0.59 -8.53
CA SER A 88 -13.58 -0.61 -9.99
C SER A 88 -12.17 -0.93 -10.48
N ILE A 89 -11.14 -0.23 -9.98
CA ILE A 89 -9.77 -0.48 -10.44
C ILE A 89 -9.27 -1.88 -10.06
N LYS A 90 -9.62 -2.38 -8.88
CA LYS A 90 -9.27 -3.75 -8.45
C LYS A 90 -10.02 -4.82 -9.26
N SER A 91 -11.24 -4.54 -9.69
CA SER A 91 -11.97 -5.43 -10.59
C SER A 91 -11.38 -5.44 -12.00
N LYS A 92 -10.85 -4.30 -12.46
CA LYS A 92 -10.21 -4.15 -13.77
C LYS A 92 -8.80 -4.77 -13.79
N TYR A 93 -8.04 -4.62 -12.72
CA TYR A 93 -6.67 -5.09 -12.56
C TYR A 93 -6.52 -5.93 -11.29
N PRO A 94 -6.62 -7.27 -11.36
CA PRO A 94 -6.57 -8.15 -10.19
C PRO A 94 -5.24 -8.12 -9.42
N ASN A 95 -4.16 -7.66 -10.05
CA ASN A 95 -2.84 -7.46 -9.43
C ASN A 95 -2.75 -6.16 -8.60
N VAL A 96 -3.79 -5.32 -8.62
CA VAL A 96 -3.81 -4.05 -7.89
C VAL A 96 -4.22 -4.23 -6.42
N LYS A 97 -3.46 -3.58 -5.54
CA LYS A 97 -3.82 -3.36 -4.14
C LYS A 97 -3.90 -1.84 -3.88
N ALA A 98 -4.75 -1.44 -2.94
CA ALA A 98 -4.91 -0.05 -2.54
C ALA A 98 -4.77 0.05 -1.03
N LEU A 99 -3.89 0.93 -0.56
CA LEU A 99 -3.55 1.12 0.85
C LEU A 99 -3.66 2.60 1.21
N PRO A 100 -4.20 2.97 2.38
CA PRO A 100 -4.09 4.33 2.88
C PRO A 100 -2.71 4.55 3.52
N SER A 101 -2.04 5.66 3.19
CA SER A 101 -0.91 6.17 3.97
C SER A 101 -1.40 7.02 5.12
N LEU A 102 -0.79 6.89 6.30
CA LEU A 102 -1.14 7.64 7.50
C LEU A 102 -0.31 8.93 7.61
N SER A 103 -0.93 9.99 8.13
CA SER A 103 -0.31 11.29 8.45
C SER A 103 0.10 12.15 7.23
N GLY A 104 1.35 12.07 6.76
CA GLY A 104 1.89 13.00 5.76
C GLY A 104 2.64 14.22 6.35
N TRP A 105 3.16 15.09 5.48
CA TRP A 105 4.10 16.16 5.87
C TRP A 105 3.43 17.36 6.57
N SER A 106 2.35 17.88 6.00
CA SER A 106 1.66 19.04 6.58
C SER A 106 0.16 19.01 6.32
N HIS A 107 -0.56 19.54 7.30
CA HIS A 107 -1.99 19.76 7.22
C HIS A 107 -2.23 21.24 6.85
N TYR A 108 -2.85 21.48 5.69
CA TYR A 108 -3.44 22.74 5.18
C TYR A 108 -2.58 24.01 5.07
N LYS A 109 -1.43 24.15 5.72
CA LYS A 109 -0.46 25.20 5.36
C LYS A 109 0.40 24.68 4.22
N LYS A 110 0.09 25.17 3.01
CA LYS A 110 0.95 25.10 1.83
C LYS A 110 2.25 25.87 2.13
N VAL A 111 3.19 25.23 2.84
CA VAL A 111 4.57 25.69 2.88
C VAL A 111 5.12 25.41 1.48
N ARG A 112 5.11 26.44 0.65
CA ARG A 112 5.70 26.41 -0.69
C ARG A 112 7.21 26.37 -0.48
N ILE A 113 7.80 25.16 -0.45
CA ILE A 113 9.24 25.02 -0.59
C ILE A 113 9.54 25.46 -2.03
N ARG A 114 10.21 26.61 -2.14
CA ARG A 114 10.79 27.09 -3.39
C ARG A 114 12.07 26.32 -3.67
#